data_AF-A0A3N9UUP1-F1
#
_entry.id   AF-A0A3N9UUP1-F1
#
_cell.length_a   1.000
_cell.length_b   1.000
_cell.length_c   1.000
_cell.angle_alpha   90.00
_cell.angle_beta   90.00
_cell.angle_gamma   90.00
#
_symmetry.space_group_name_H-M   'P 1'
#
loop_
_entity.id
_entity.type
_entity.pdbx_description
1 polymer ?
#
loop_
_entity_poly.entity_id
_entity_poly.type
_entity_poly.pdbx_seq_one_letter_code
_entity_poly.pdbx_strand_id
1 'polypeptide(L)'
;MKNLRISIVIILLIIVVGSYFDVTFKNLTVEEAEQIALKDAIANGYDTATLWKEFNTQTTKRYIYSEKYEKDVKIWQVNLDTTDHPDNIPAFVYYIKEDTGEIIGFINVVDNVVEK
;
A
#
# COMPACT_ATOMS: atom_id res chain seq x y z
N MET A 1 26.03 2.74 -47.60
CA MET A 1 24.81 3.53 -47.32
C MET A 1 23.67 2.75 -46.65
N LYS A 2 23.38 1.48 -47.02
CA LYS A 2 22.33 0.67 -46.36
C LYS A 2 22.52 0.50 -44.84
N ASN A 3 23.75 0.21 -44.41
CA ASN A 3 24.06 -0.06 -43.00
C ASN A 3 23.91 1.19 -42.12
N LEU A 4 24.18 2.38 -42.66
CA LEU A 4 24.03 3.66 -41.95
C LEU A 4 22.55 4.01 -41.71
N ARG A 5 21.66 3.68 -42.66
CA ARG A 5 20.21 3.92 -42.52
C ARG A 5 19.58 3.00 -41.47
N ILE A 6 20.06 1.76 -41.35
CA ILE A 6 19.57 0.81 -40.34
C ILE A 6 19.96 1.27 -38.93
N SER A 7 21.19 1.75 -38.73
CA SER A 7 21.64 2.28 -37.43
C SER A 7 20.82 3.50 -36.97
N ILE A 8 20.47 4.41 -37.88
CA ILE A 8 19.67 5.60 -37.56
C ILE A 8 18.24 5.21 -37.13
N VAL A 9 17.64 4.21 -37.79
CA VAL A 9 16.30 3.73 -37.44
C VAL A 9 16.28 3.08 -36.06
N ILE A 10 17.31 2.31 -35.70
CA ILE A 10 17.41 1.68 -34.38
C ILE A 10 17.56 2.72 -33.26
N ILE A 11 18.39 3.74 -33.47
CA ILE A 11 18.59 4.82 -32.49
C ILE A 11 17.28 5.62 -32.28
N LEU A 12 16.56 5.93 -33.36
CA LEU A 12 15.25 6.59 -33.26
C LEU A 12 14.23 5.72 -32.52
N LEU A 13 14.24 4.40 -32.73
CA LEU A 13 13.36 3.47 -32.03
C LEU A 13 13.65 3.42 -30.53
N ILE A 14 14.93 3.46 -30.14
CA ILE A 14 15.34 3.50 -28.72
C ILE A 14 14.92 4.82 -28.07
N ILE A 15 15.03 5.95 -28.78
CA ILE A 15 14.59 7.26 -28.26
C ILE A 15 13.07 7.29 -28.08
N VAL A 16 12.32 6.76 -29.06
CA VAL A 16 10.85 6.67 -28.98
C VAL A 16 10.44 5.76 -27.82
N VAL A 17 11.01 4.56 -27.70
CA VAL A 17 10.69 3.64 -26.59
C VAL A 17 11.13 4.22 -25.23
N GLY A 18 12.29 4.87 -25.16
CA GLY A 18 12.80 5.51 -23.95
C GLY A 18 11.95 6.67 -23.46
N SER A 19 11.26 7.38 -24.37
CA SER A 19 10.39 8.51 -24.03
C SER A 19 9.05 8.11 -23.38
N TYR A 20 8.68 6.81 -23.41
CA TYR A 20 7.46 6.32 -22.76
C TYR A 20 7.64 5.94 -21.29
N PHE A 21 8.86 6.02 -20.73
CA PHE A 21 9.15 5.64 -19.34
C PHE A 21 9.13 6.81 -18.35
N ASP A 22 8.24 7.78 -18.56
CA ASP A 22 7.98 8.81 -17.56
C ASP A 22 6.94 8.28 -16.54
N VAL A 23 7.30 7.24 -15.80
CA VAL A 23 6.49 6.77 -14.67
C VAL A 23 6.75 7.74 -13.52
N THR A 24 5.96 8.79 -13.45
CA THR A 24 5.95 9.67 -12.29
C THR A 24 5.39 8.87 -11.11
N PHE A 25 6.26 8.35 -10.26
CA PHE A 25 5.86 7.67 -9.02
C PHE A 25 5.21 8.69 -8.07
N LYS A 26 3.89 8.80 -8.13
CA LYS A 26 3.10 9.58 -7.18
C LYS A 26 2.91 8.76 -5.91
N ASN A 27 3.32 9.32 -4.78
CA ASN A 27 3.03 8.75 -3.46
C ASN A 27 1.52 8.73 -3.19
N LEU A 28 1.06 7.68 -2.51
CA LEU A 28 -0.33 7.54 -2.11
C LEU A 28 -0.76 8.67 -1.16
N THR A 29 -1.98 9.15 -1.37
CA THR A 29 -2.67 9.99 -0.38
C THR A 29 -3.14 9.17 0.81
N VAL A 30 -3.57 9.85 1.87
CA VAL A 30 -4.17 9.22 3.06
C VAL A 30 -5.38 8.40 2.64
N GLU A 31 -6.25 8.99 1.84
CA GLU A 31 -7.52 8.42 1.41
C GLU A 31 -7.29 7.19 0.52
N GLU A 32 -6.28 7.22 -0.36
CA GLU A 32 -5.92 6.07 -1.18
C GLU A 32 -5.45 4.88 -0.31
N ALA A 33 -4.65 5.14 0.73
CA ALA A 33 -4.22 4.11 1.67
C ALA A 33 -5.39 3.55 2.51
N GLU A 34 -6.30 4.41 2.98
CA GLU A 34 -7.52 4.02 3.69
C GLU A 34 -8.42 3.13 2.83
N GLN A 35 -8.59 3.48 1.55
CA GLN A 35 -9.37 2.68 0.60
C GLN A 35 -8.72 1.32 0.31
N ILE A 36 -7.40 1.23 0.27
CA ILE A 36 -6.69 -0.06 0.13
C ILE A 36 -6.99 -0.95 1.34
N ALA A 37 -6.84 -0.43 2.56
CA ALA A 37 -7.11 -1.17 3.78
C ALA A 37 -8.56 -1.67 3.85
N LEU A 38 -9.53 -0.80 3.58
CA LEU A 38 -10.96 -1.15 3.61
C LEU A 38 -11.30 -2.22 2.57
N LYS A 39 -10.80 -2.08 1.34
CA LYS A 39 -11.05 -3.06 0.28
C LYS A 39 -10.46 -4.43 0.61
N ASP A 40 -9.28 -4.47 1.19
CA ASP A 40 -8.64 -5.72 1.60
C ASP A 40 -9.44 -6.38 2.73
N ALA A 41 -9.85 -5.64 3.75
CA ALA A 41 -10.67 -6.16 4.85
C ALA A 41 -12.00 -6.75 4.34
N ILE A 42 -12.72 -6.02 3.49
CA ILE A 42 -14.00 -6.47 2.90
C ILE A 42 -13.76 -7.71 2.01
N ALA A 43 -12.70 -7.73 1.21
CA ALA A 43 -12.36 -8.88 0.37
C ALA A 43 -12.04 -10.14 1.18
N ASN A 44 -11.60 -9.98 2.44
CA ASN A 44 -11.33 -11.06 3.39
C ASN A 44 -12.54 -11.38 4.30
N GLY A 45 -13.73 -10.87 4.00
CA GLY A 45 -14.98 -11.23 4.69
C GLY A 45 -15.40 -10.31 5.84
N TYR A 46 -14.71 -9.18 6.05
CA TYR A 46 -15.06 -8.19 7.06
C TYR A 46 -15.93 -7.08 6.46
N ASP A 47 -17.17 -7.39 6.09
CA ASP A 47 -18.10 -6.47 5.42
C ASP A 47 -18.43 -5.20 6.23
N THR A 48 -18.29 -5.28 7.55
CA THR A 48 -18.51 -4.15 8.49
C THR A 48 -17.27 -3.31 8.73
N ALA A 49 -16.18 -3.53 7.97
CA ALA A 49 -14.94 -2.80 8.14
C ALA A 49 -15.13 -1.29 7.93
N THR A 50 -14.70 -0.49 8.91
CA THR A 50 -14.70 0.97 8.84
C THR A 50 -13.40 1.54 9.38
N LEU A 51 -13.14 2.84 9.22
CA LEU A 51 -11.96 3.47 9.83
C LEU A 51 -12.12 3.55 11.35
N TRP A 52 -11.08 3.16 12.08
CA TRP A 52 -11.03 3.34 13.53
C TRP A 52 -10.90 4.83 13.86
N LYS A 53 -11.88 5.35 14.60
CA LYS A 53 -11.96 6.78 14.96
C LYS A 53 -11.83 7.05 16.46
N GLU A 54 -11.77 6.01 17.28
CA GLU A 54 -11.64 6.21 18.72
C GLU A 54 -10.28 6.84 19.08
N PHE A 55 -10.28 7.53 20.22
CA PHE A 55 -9.10 8.23 20.75
C PHE A 55 -8.49 9.24 19.76
N ASN A 56 -9.30 9.79 18.85
CA ASN A 56 -8.86 10.69 17.78
C ASN A 56 -7.71 10.12 16.93
N THR A 57 -7.69 8.79 16.78
CA THR A 57 -6.69 8.11 15.96
C THR A 57 -6.88 8.49 14.49
N GLN A 58 -5.76 8.70 13.80
CA GLN A 58 -5.74 9.02 12.37
C GLN A 58 -4.79 8.08 11.64
N THR A 59 -4.99 7.94 10.34
CA THR A 59 -4.03 7.32 9.43
C THR A 59 -2.73 8.13 9.44
N THR A 60 -1.60 7.45 9.70
CA THR A 60 -0.30 8.15 9.92
C THR A 60 0.80 7.60 9.05
N LYS A 61 1.71 8.49 8.59
CA LYS A 61 2.95 8.07 7.92
C LYS A 61 3.95 7.58 8.95
N ARG A 62 4.63 6.46 8.66
CA ARG A 62 5.71 5.91 9.48
C ARG A 62 6.83 5.34 8.61
N TYR A 63 7.95 5.05 9.25
CA TYR A 63 8.99 4.19 8.71
C TYR A 63 9.01 2.91 9.53
N ILE A 64 9.04 1.77 8.85
CA ILE A 64 9.21 0.45 9.48
C ILE A 64 10.29 -0.33 8.74
N TYR A 65 11.08 -1.12 9.45
CA TYR A 65 12.00 -2.06 8.82
C TYR A 65 11.20 -3.16 8.14
N SER A 66 11.45 -3.40 6.85
CA SER A 66 10.85 -4.49 6.10
C SER A 66 11.92 -5.53 5.81
N GLU A 67 11.73 -6.75 6.32
CA GLU A 67 12.63 -7.88 6.01
C GLU A 67 12.63 -8.21 4.52
N LYS A 68 11.46 -8.15 3.86
CA LYS A 68 11.33 -8.37 2.41
C LYS A 68 12.21 -7.43 1.58
N TYR A 69 12.38 -6.20 2.01
CA TYR A 69 13.18 -5.19 1.30
C TYR A 69 14.55 -4.93 1.94
N GLU A 70 14.85 -5.60 3.05
CA GLU A 70 16.04 -5.44 3.88
C GLU A 70 16.37 -3.98 4.24
N LYS A 71 15.33 -3.15 4.40
CA LYS A 71 15.49 -1.71 4.65
C LYS A 71 14.25 -1.10 5.31
N ASP A 72 14.43 0.10 5.85
CA ASP A 72 13.32 0.93 6.27
C ASP A 72 12.50 1.39 5.06
N VAL A 73 11.20 1.18 5.14
CA VAL A 73 10.24 1.56 4.12
C VAL A 73 9.22 2.53 4.71
N LYS A 74 8.85 3.51 3.90
CA LYS A 74 7.85 4.50 4.27
C LYS A 74 6.46 3.93 4.02
N ILE A 75 5.63 3.99 5.04
CA ILE A 75 4.30 3.37 5.05
C ILE A 75 3.24 4.32 5.57
N TRP A 76 2.01 4.02 5.21
CA TRP A 76 0.80 4.43 5.89
C TRP A 76 0.40 3.35 6.89
N GLN A 77 0.21 3.73 8.15
CA GLN A 77 -0.45 2.89 9.14
C GLN A 77 -1.93 3.27 9.16
N VAL A 78 -2.79 2.33 8.76
CA VAL A 78 -4.25 2.48 8.75
C VAL A 78 -4.83 1.55 9.81
N ASN A 79 -5.63 2.10 10.71
CA ASN A 79 -6.33 1.33 11.73
C ASN A 79 -7.79 1.19 11.32
N LEU A 80 -8.29 -0.03 11.27
CA LEU A 80 -9.68 -0.31 10.94
C LEU A 80 -10.41 -0.89 12.13
N ASP A 81 -11.72 -0.71 12.07
CA ASP A 81 -12.70 -1.20 13.00
C ASP A 81 -13.66 -2.19 12.35
N THR A 82 -14.29 -3.06 13.13
CA THR A 82 -15.34 -3.99 12.68
C THR A 82 -16.33 -4.28 13.81
N THR A 83 -17.48 -4.88 13.51
CA THR A 83 -18.49 -5.20 14.55
C THR A 83 -17.97 -6.19 15.60
N ASP A 84 -17.03 -7.05 15.22
CA ASP A 84 -16.40 -8.04 16.10
C ASP A 84 -15.10 -7.53 16.77
N HIS A 85 -14.91 -6.21 16.88
CA HIS A 85 -13.69 -5.66 17.48
C HIS A 85 -13.56 -5.96 18.99
N PRO A 86 -12.34 -6.04 19.54
CA PRO A 86 -12.11 -5.98 20.98
C PRO A 86 -12.30 -4.55 21.51
N ASP A 87 -12.80 -4.42 22.74
CA ASP A 87 -13.00 -3.11 23.39
C ASP A 87 -11.72 -2.26 23.40
N ASN A 88 -11.83 -1.00 22.95
CA ASN A 88 -10.78 0.03 22.97
C ASN A 88 -9.52 -0.29 22.14
N ILE A 89 -9.56 -1.27 21.23
CA ILE A 89 -8.44 -1.63 20.36
C ILE A 89 -8.95 -1.76 18.92
N PRO A 90 -8.26 -1.20 17.91
CA PRO A 90 -8.66 -1.41 16.52
C PRO A 90 -8.67 -2.90 16.17
N ALA A 91 -9.69 -3.32 15.42
CA ALA A 91 -9.79 -4.67 14.91
C ALA A 91 -8.60 -5.05 14.01
N PHE A 92 -8.13 -4.09 13.20
CA PHE A 92 -7.04 -4.30 12.27
C PHE A 92 -6.05 -3.15 12.25
N VAL A 93 -4.78 -3.48 12.03
CA VAL A 93 -3.72 -2.51 11.73
C VAL A 93 -3.03 -2.92 10.42
N TYR A 94 -3.14 -2.07 9.41
CA TYR A 94 -2.52 -2.26 8.10
C TYR A 94 -1.26 -1.40 7.97
N TYR A 95 -0.20 -1.97 7.41
CA TYR A 95 1.03 -1.28 7.02
C TYR A 95 1.16 -1.28 5.49
N ILE A 96 0.89 -0.13 4.88
CA ILE A 96 0.77 0.01 3.42
C ILE A 96 1.91 0.88 2.90
N LYS A 97 2.68 0.38 1.94
CA LYS A 97 3.84 1.07 1.36
C LYS A 97 3.39 2.34 0.61
N GLU A 98 3.97 3.50 0.96
CA GLU A 98 3.52 4.82 0.48
C GLU A 98 3.62 4.98 -1.04
N ASP A 99 4.61 4.35 -1.67
CA ASP A 99 4.93 4.54 -3.09
C ASP A 99 4.13 3.63 -4.04
N THR A 100 3.54 2.54 -3.53
CA THR A 100 3.03 1.43 -4.34
C THR A 100 1.66 0.93 -3.89
N GLY A 101 1.27 1.18 -2.64
CA GLY A 101 0.04 0.63 -2.07
C GLY A 101 0.10 -0.84 -1.71
N GLU A 102 1.29 -1.44 -1.76
CA GLU A 102 1.50 -2.79 -1.29
C GLU A 102 1.27 -2.88 0.23
N ILE A 103 0.42 -3.82 0.65
CA ILE A 103 0.28 -4.20 2.05
C ILE A 103 1.51 -5.06 2.40
N ILE A 104 2.38 -4.54 3.26
CA ILE A 104 3.63 -5.20 3.66
C ILE A 104 3.56 -5.80 5.07
N GLY A 105 2.48 -5.52 5.78
CA GLY A 105 2.20 -6.09 7.09
C GLY A 105 0.77 -5.80 7.50
N PHE A 106 0.22 -6.69 8.32
CA PHE A 106 -1.15 -6.64 8.79
C PHE A 106 -1.24 -7.32 10.15
N ILE A 107 -1.97 -6.72 11.08
CA ILE A 107 -2.31 -7.29 12.39
C ILE A 107 -3.82 -7.49 12.42
N ASN A 108 -4.26 -8.74 12.56
CA ASN A 108 -5.65 -9.07 12.88
C ASN A 108 -5.80 -9.23 14.39
N VAL A 109 -6.43 -8.28 15.07
CA VAL A 109 -6.65 -8.42 16.51
C VAL A 109 -7.84 -9.35 16.79
N VAL A 110 -8.84 -9.37 15.92
CA VAL A 110 -10.05 -10.20 16.07
C VAL A 110 -9.69 -11.68 16.16
N ASP A 111 -8.91 -12.20 15.21
CA ASP A 111 -8.52 -13.61 15.20
C ASP A 111 -7.61 -13.98 16.39
N ASN A 112 -6.79 -13.04 16.85
CA ASN A 112 -5.87 -13.25 17.97
C ASN A 112 -6.56 -13.26 19.35
N VAL A 113 -7.81 -12.81 19.46
CA VAL A 113 -8.59 -12.87 20.72
C VAL A 113 -9.37 -14.18 20.86
N VAL A 114 -9.71 -14.85 19.74
CA VAL A 114 -10.54 -16.07 19.75
C VAL A 114 -9.76 -17.33 20.15
N GLU A 115 -8.42 -17.33 20.10
CA GLU A 115 -7.57 -18.48 20.47
C GLU A 115 -7.33 -18.66 21.99
N LYS A 116 -8.25 -18.27 22.88
CA LYS A 116 -8.13 -18.52 24.33
C LYS A 116 -9.13 -19.52 24.89
#